data_AF-A0A5E4KKK8-F1
#
_entry.id   AF-A0A5E4KKK8-F1
#
_cell.length_a   1.000
_cell.length_b   1.000
_cell.length_c   1.000
_cell.angle_alpha   90.00
_cell.angle_beta   90.00
_cell.angle_gamma   90.00
#
_symmetry.space_group_name_H-M   'P 1'
#
loop_
_entity.id
_entity.type
_entity.pdbx_description
1 polymer ?
#
loop_
_entity_poly.entity_id
_entity_poly.type
_entity_poly.pdbx_seq_one_letter_code
_entity_poly.pdbx_strand_id
1 'polypeptide(L)'
;MIKKCPNHGYFRGDACQCGETGSLMLDDDQTERLGRFVSGALRHFPDDLGLAMNQHGWVDVDVLCDAMKTRYKWANKEKLFSIIESDEKGRYEIQGRKIRARYGHSVNVDLDYPENTLPELYYGASREEVDILLEKGIRPMKQRYVHLSTSVEKALEVAGIHTDDPVLILINAEEAQKNGVNMLSATESIVLSEVIPPQYLRLAQG
;
A
#
# COMPACT_ATOMS: atom_id res chain seq x y z
N MET A 1 2.95 16.93 8.51
CA MET A 1 2.50 16.80 9.91
C MET A 1 1.08 16.24 9.89
N ILE A 2 0.59 15.72 11.02
CA ILE A 2 -0.81 15.28 11.18
C ILE A 2 -1.47 16.12 12.27
N LYS A 3 -2.67 16.62 11.98
CA LYS A 3 -3.50 17.40 12.89
C LYS A 3 -4.89 16.78 13.01
N LYS A 4 -5.66 17.20 14.02
CA LYS A 4 -7.05 16.78 14.26
C LYS A 4 -7.98 17.98 14.16
N CYS A 5 -8.92 17.93 13.23
CA CYS A 5 -10.05 18.84 13.12
C CYS A 5 -11.20 18.33 13.99
N PRO A 6 -11.88 19.19 14.76
CA PRO A 6 -13.04 18.78 15.56
C PRO A 6 -14.20 18.25 14.69
N ASN A 7 -14.32 18.70 13.44
CA ASN A 7 -15.43 18.37 12.55
C ASN A 7 -15.10 17.24 11.56
N HIS A 8 -13.84 17.07 11.19
CA HIS A 8 -13.42 16.19 10.09
C HIS A 8 -12.39 15.12 10.49
N GLY A 9 -12.00 15.05 11.77
CA GLY A 9 -11.02 14.06 12.23
C GLY A 9 -9.59 14.40 11.82
N TYR A 10 -8.76 13.37 11.57
CA TYR A 10 -7.35 13.57 11.28
C TYR A 10 -7.09 13.98 9.84
N PHE A 11 -6.14 14.89 9.64
CA PHE A 11 -5.72 15.33 8.30
C PHE A 11 -4.23 15.63 8.26
N ARG A 12 -3.65 15.58 7.06
CA ARG A 12 -2.26 15.95 6.80
C ARG A 12 -2.19 17.38 6.27
N GLY A 13 -1.18 18.13 6.69
CA GLY A 13 -0.92 19.49 6.21
C GLY A 13 -1.34 20.60 7.18
N ASP A 14 -1.44 21.83 6.65
CA ASP A 14 -1.55 23.03 7.48
C ASP A 14 -2.98 23.36 7.90
N ALA A 15 -3.96 23.10 7.04
CA ALA A 15 -5.37 23.39 7.27
C ALA A 15 -6.26 22.24 6.80
N CYS A 16 -7.37 22.05 7.50
CA CYS A 16 -8.43 21.12 7.14
C CYS A 16 -9.26 21.67 5.97
N GLN A 17 -10.00 20.81 5.28
CA GLN A 17 -10.94 21.18 4.22
C GLN A 17 -12.02 22.22 4.61
N CYS A 18 -12.25 22.44 5.91
CA CYS A 18 -13.13 23.50 6.41
C CYS A 18 -12.44 24.83 6.74
N GLY A 19 -11.13 24.94 6.48
CA GLY A 19 -10.31 26.11 6.81
C GLY A 19 -9.76 26.13 8.23
N GLU A 20 -10.23 25.23 9.11
CA GLU A 20 -9.70 25.10 10.47
C GLU A 20 -8.24 24.62 10.49
N THR A 21 -7.42 25.19 11.36
CA THR A 21 -6.01 24.79 11.52
C THR A 21 -5.86 23.49 12.31
N GLY A 22 -6.84 23.15 13.16
CA GLY A 22 -6.85 21.93 13.97
C GLY A 22 -5.79 21.87 15.08
N SER A 23 -5.81 20.79 15.86
CA SER A 23 -4.83 20.53 16.91
C SER A 23 -3.71 19.62 16.41
N LEU A 24 -2.45 19.97 16.69
CA LEU A 24 -1.29 19.15 16.30
C LEU A 24 -1.31 17.79 17.01
N MET A 25 -1.27 16.71 16.23
CA MET A 25 -1.19 15.33 16.74
C MET A 25 0.22 14.75 16.61
N LEU A 26 0.84 14.96 15.45
CA LEU A 26 2.20 14.53 15.13
C LEU A 26 2.86 15.61 14.27
N ASP A 27 4.05 16.06 14.64
CA ASP A 27 4.89 16.89 13.76
C ASP A 27 5.44 16.07 12.57
N ASP A 28 6.19 16.71 11.67
CA ASP A 28 6.73 16.04 10.47
C ASP A 28 7.66 14.87 10.79
N ASP A 29 8.62 15.06 11.71
CA ASP A 29 9.57 14.03 12.13
C ASP A 29 8.87 12.84 12.78
N GLN A 30 7.92 13.12 13.68
CA GLN A 30 7.11 12.10 14.32
C GLN A 30 6.24 11.35 13.32
N THR A 31 5.63 12.06 12.37
CA THR A 31 4.80 11.47 11.31
C THR A 31 5.61 10.51 10.46
N GLU A 32 6.80 10.93 10.02
CA GLU A 32 7.70 10.11 9.21
C GLU A 32 8.17 8.87 9.97
N ARG A 33 8.71 9.06 11.18
CA ARG A 33 9.25 7.97 12.00
C ARG A 33 8.19 6.95 12.36
N LEU A 34 7.02 7.41 12.84
CA LEU A 34 5.95 6.50 13.22
C LEU A 34 5.32 5.83 12.00
N GLY A 35 5.10 6.57 10.92
CA GLY A 35 4.58 6.02 9.67
C GLY A 35 5.47 4.92 9.09
N ARG A 36 6.80 5.15 9.06
CA ARG A 36 7.77 4.15 8.63
C ARG A 36 7.79 2.93 9.55
N PHE A 37 7.72 3.15 10.87
CA PHE A 37 7.65 2.05 11.84
C PHE A 37 6.40 1.21 11.64
N VAL A 38 5.21 1.82 11.58
CA VAL A 38 3.93 1.13 11.40
C VAL A 38 3.89 0.38 10.07
N SER A 39 4.33 1.02 8.97
CA SER A 39 4.42 0.36 7.67
C SER A 39 5.37 -0.84 7.72
N GLY A 40 6.53 -0.72 8.37
CA GLY A 40 7.50 -1.81 8.47
C GLY A 40 7.03 -2.97 9.35
N ALA A 41 6.44 -2.65 10.50
CA ALA A 41 5.85 -3.61 11.43
C ALA A 41 4.76 -4.46 10.76
N LEU A 42 3.93 -3.84 9.93
CA LEU A 42 2.81 -4.51 9.26
C LEU A 42 3.18 -5.18 7.94
N ARG A 43 4.40 -5.00 7.40
CA ARG A 43 4.76 -5.50 6.06
C ARG A 43 6.02 -6.35 6.00
N HIS A 44 6.99 -6.09 6.87
CA HIS A 44 8.36 -6.55 6.66
C HIS A 44 8.92 -7.33 7.84
N PHE A 45 8.64 -6.90 9.07
CA PHE A 45 9.26 -7.47 10.28
C PHE A 45 8.29 -7.59 11.46
N PRO A 46 7.10 -8.22 11.30
CA PRO A 46 6.19 -8.42 12.42
C PRO A 46 6.82 -9.27 13.54
N ASP A 47 7.55 -10.32 13.18
CA ASP A 47 8.17 -11.26 14.14
C ASP A 47 9.24 -10.59 15.00
N ASP A 48 10.05 -9.70 14.43
CA ASP A 48 11.07 -8.92 15.15
C ASP A 48 10.47 -8.03 16.25
N LEU A 49 9.19 -7.68 16.12
CA LEU A 49 8.43 -6.87 17.07
C LEU A 49 7.53 -7.70 17.98
N GLY A 50 7.57 -9.04 17.86
CA GLY A 50 6.69 -9.94 18.61
C GLY A 50 5.22 -9.84 18.19
N LEU A 51 4.93 -9.38 16.97
CA LEU A 51 3.58 -9.30 16.44
C LEU A 51 3.20 -10.65 15.83
N ALA A 52 2.26 -11.34 16.45
CA ALA A 52 1.67 -12.56 15.90
C ALA A 52 0.76 -12.23 14.70
N MET A 53 1.37 -12.12 13.51
CA MET A 53 0.66 -11.88 12.25
C MET A 53 0.02 -13.19 11.77
N ASN A 54 -1.28 -13.15 11.45
CA ASN A 54 -1.94 -14.30 10.86
C ASN A 54 -1.70 -14.38 9.33
N GLN A 55 -2.17 -15.47 8.72
CA GLN A 55 -1.99 -15.71 7.27
C GLN A 55 -2.51 -14.58 6.37
N HIS A 56 -3.51 -13.80 6.82
CA HIS A 56 -4.11 -12.70 6.06
C HIS A 56 -3.53 -11.32 6.44
N GLY A 57 -2.42 -11.28 7.19
CA GLY A 57 -1.70 -10.05 7.55
C GLY A 57 -2.20 -9.34 8.81
N TRP A 58 -3.19 -9.88 9.52
CA TRP A 58 -3.77 -9.23 10.70
C TRP A 58 -2.91 -9.41 11.95
N VAL A 59 -2.76 -8.33 12.72
CA VAL A 59 -2.14 -8.29 14.06
C VAL A 59 -3.09 -7.61 15.07
N ASP A 60 -2.91 -7.85 16.38
CA ASP A 60 -3.66 -7.14 17.43
C ASP A 60 -3.15 -5.69 17.57
N VAL A 61 -4.09 -4.75 17.61
CA VAL A 61 -3.82 -3.30 17.69
C VAL A 61 -3.10 -2.92 18.97
N ASP A 62 -3.45 -3.52 20.10
CA ASP A 62 -2.84 -3.16 21.39
C ASP A 62 -1.40 -3.69 21.47
N VAL A 63 -1.12 -4.88 20.92
CA VAL A 63 0.26 -5.40 20.80
C VAL A 63 1.12 -4.50 19.89
N LEU A 64 0.59 -4.06 18.75
CA LEU A 64 1.27 -3.08 17.90
C LEU A 64 1.54 -1.77 18.64
N CYS A 65 0.57 -1.27 19.42
CA CYS A 65 0.76 -0.06 20.22
C CYS A 65 1.87 -0.22 21.27
N ASP A 66 2.01 -1.39 21.88
CA ASP A 66 3.07 -1.64 22.86
C ASP A 66 4.45 -1.76 22.21
N ALA A 67 4.54 -2.35 21.02
CA ALA A 67 5.76 -2.31 20.20
C ALA A 67 6.15 -0.86 19.82
N MET A 68 5.17 -0.04 19.40
CA MET A 68 5.40 1.37 19.10
C MET A 68 5.90 2.14 20.33
N LYS A 69 5.26 1.99 21.50
CA LYS A 69 5.66 2.64 22.76
C LYS A 69 7.06 2.26 23.21
N THR A 70 7.44 1.00 22.98
CA THR A 70 8.80 0.52 23.29
C THR A 70 9.84 1.29 22.48
N ARG A 71 9.57 1.52 21.18
CA ARG A 71 10.46 2.27 20.28
C ARG A 71 10.39 3.79 20.44
N TYR A 72 9.20 4.32 20.73
CA TYR A 72 8.90 5.74 20.83
C TYR A 72 8.01 5.99 22.05
N LYS A 73 8.58 6.51 23.14
CA LYS A 73 7.86 6.70 24.42
C LYS A 73 6.63 7.61 24.31
N TRP A 74 6.60 8.48 23.31
CA TRP A 74 5.48 9.38 23.04
C TRP A 74 4.37 8.73 22.19
N ALA A 75 4.60 7.57 21.58
CA ALA A 75 3.62 6.91 20.73
C ALA A 75 2.50 6.30 21.59
N ASN A 76 1.28 6.34 21.07
CA ASN A 76 0.11 5.78 21.73
C ASN A 76 -0.94 5.38 20.69
N LYS A 77 -2.07 4.84 21.17
CA LYS A 77 -3.17 4.40 20.32
C LYS A 77 -3.73 5.54 19.46
N GLU A 78 -3.97 6.71 20.03
CA GLU A 78 -4.49 7.86 19.27
C GLU A 78 -3.57 8.26 18.10
N LYS A 79 -2.25 8.20 18.31
CA LYS A 79 -1.24 8.48 17.27
C LYS A 79 -1.13 7.38 16.22
N LEU A 80 -1.44 6.13 16.58
CA LEU A 80 -1.59 5.06 15.58
C LEU A 80 -2.79 5.36 14.67
N PHE A 81 -3.95 5.66 15.26
CA PHE A 81 -5.15 5.99 14.51
C PHE A 81 -4.98 7.24 13.65
N SER A 82 -4.25 8.26 14.13
CA SER A 82 -3.98 9.44 13.31
C SER A 82 -3.15 9.12 12.06
N ILE A 83 -2.19 8.18 12.13
CA ILE A 83 -1.43 7.71 10.96
C ILE A 83 -2.33 6.99 9.95
N ILE A 84 -3.27 6.18 10.45
CA ILE A 84 -4.13 5.32 9.64
C ILE A 84 -5.25 6.11 8.98
N GLU A 85 -5.98 6.90 9.76
CA GLU A 85 -7.14 7.65 9.29
C GLU A 85 -6.73 8.81 8.38
N SER A 86 -5.54 9.37 8.57
CA SER A 86 -5.00 10.40 7.68
C SER A 86 -4.25 9.83 6.46
N ASP A 87 -4.32 8.52 6.20
CA ASP A 87 -3.65 7.88 5.07
C ASP A 87 -4.50 7.88 3.80
N GLU A 88 -4.29 8.87 2.95
CA GLU A 88 -4.96 9.02 1.66
C GLU A 88 -4.73 7.84 0.70
N LYS A 89 -3.66 7.07 0.88
CA LYS A 89 -3.36 5.90 0.03
C LYS A 89 -4.08 4.63 0.48
N GLY A 90 -4.85 4.68 1.57
CA GLY A 90 -5.62 3.56 2.09
C GLY A 90 -4.76 2.32 2.37
N ARG A 91 -3.54 2.48 2.87
CA ARG A 91 -2.57 1.39 3.08
C ARG A 91 -2.95 0.46 4.21
N TYR A 92 -3.87 0.85 5.09
CA TYR A 92 -4.21 0.12 6.30
C TYR A 92 -5.69 -0.23 6.34
N GLU A 93 -5.99 -1.27 7.09
CA GLU A 93 -7.34 -1.74 7.34
C GLU A 93 -7.46 -2.13 8.82
N ILE A 94 -8.60 -1.78 9.44
CA ILE A 94 -8.90 -2.10 10.84
C ILE A 94 -10.22 -2.87 10.88
N GLN A 95 -10.23 -3.99 11.61
CA GLN A 95 -11.44 -4.76 11.90
C GLN A 95 -11.49 -5.08 13.40
N GLY A 96 -12.34 -4.37 14.13
CA GLY A 96 -12.43 -4.47 15.59
C GLY A 96 -11.09 -4.14 16.26
N ARG A 97 -10.44 -5.15 16.86
CA ARG A 97 -9.13 -5.02 17.52
C ARG A 97 -7.94 -5.42 16.65
N LYS A 98 -8.18 -5.70 15.37
CA LYS A 98 -7.14 -6.13 14.43
C LYS A 98 -6.81 -5.05 13.43
N ILE A 99 -5.54 -4.99 13.03
CA ILE A 99 -5.04 -4.12 11.97
C ILE A 99 -4.14 -4.91 11.02
N ARG A 100 -4.16 -4.55 9.73
CA ARG A 100 -3.18 -5.00 8.74
C ARG A 100 -2.81 -3.90 7.77
N ALA A 101 -1.70 -4.07 7.06
CA ALA A 101 -1.49 -3.36 5.80
C ALA A 101 -2.35 -4.02 4.70
N ARG A 102 -2.88 -3.23 3.77
CA ARG A 102 -3.65 -3.76 2.63
C ARG A 102 -2.79 -4.35 1.53
N TYR A 103 -1.57 -3.85 1.40
CA TYR A 103 -0.63 -4.23 0.36
C TYR A 103 0.79 -3.87 0.78
N GLY A 104 1.79 -4.39 0.07
CA GLY A 104 3.20 -4.06 0.26
C GLY A 104 3.97 -4.97 1.20
N HIS A 105 3.38 -6.10 1.60
CA HIS A 105 4.06 -7.10 2.42
C HIS A 105 5.26 -7.68 1.68
N SER A 106 6.38 -7.87 2.37
CA SER A 106 7.47 -8.76 1.95
C SER A 106 7.44 -10.10 2.67
N VAL A 107 6.73 -10.17 3.80
CA VAL A 107 6.42 -11.43 4.49
C VAL A 107 5.39 -12.23 3.70
N ASN A 108 5.39 -13.55 3.90
CA ASN A 108 4.44 -14.42 3.23
C ASN A 108 3.04 -14.27 3.84
N VAL A 109 2.12 -13.67 3.09
CA VAL A 109 0.70 -13.53 3.44
C VAL A 109 -0.17 -13.97 2.27
N ASP A 110 -1.30 -14.57 2.60
CA ASP A 110 -2.37 -14.94 1.69
C ASP A 110 -3.52 -13.95 1.93
N LEU A 111 -3.66 -12.94 1.08
CA LEU A 111 -4.64 -11.87 1.31
C LEU A 111 -6.02 -12.30 0.79
N ASP A 112 -7.05 -12.06 1.60
CA ASP A 112 -8.43 -12.55 1.41
C ASP A 112 -9.33 -11.52 0.70
N TYR A 113 -8.78 -10.78 -0.25
CA TYR A 113 -9.54 -9.78 -1.02
C TYR A 113 -10.38 -10.43 -2.13
N PRO A 114 -11.44 -9.77 -2.61
CA PRO A 114 -12.17 -10.21 -3.79
C PRO A 114 -11.29 -10.23 -5.04
N GLU A 115 -11.61 -11.11 -5.98
CA GLU A 115 -10.96 -11.13 -7.29
C GLU A 115 -11.14 -9.80 -8.04
N ASN A 116 -10.17 -9.45 -8.88
CA ASN A 116 -10.27 -8.32 -9.78
C ASN A 116 -11.35 -8.55 -10.85
N THR A 117 -12.11 -7.49 -11.16
CA THR A 117 -13.14 -7.49 -12.20
C THR A 117 -12.80 -6.55 -13.36
N LEU A 118 -11.73 -5.77 -13.27
CA LEU A 118 -11.33 -4.84 -14.32
C LEU A 118 -10.65 -5.61 -15.47
N PRO A 119 -11.01 -5.35 -16.74
CA PRO A 119 -10.44 -6.08 -17.86
C PRO A 119 -8.99 -5.69 -18.15
N GLU A 120 -8.60 -4.47 -17.77
CA GLU A 120 -7.28 -3.91 -18.02
C GLU A 120 -6.72 -3.29 -16.73
N LEU A 121 -5.40 -3.44 -16.54
CA LEU A 121 -4.65 -2.89 -15.42
C LEU A 121 -3.32 -2.31 -15.93
N TYR A 122 -2.67 -1.51 -15.11
CA TYR A 122 -1.48 -0.77 -15.49
C TYR A 122 -0.32 -1.03 -14.54
N TYR A 123 0.88 -1.18 -15.10
CA TYR A 123 2.13 -1.23 -14.35
C TYR A 123 3.07 -0.18 -14.91
N GLY A 124 3.59 0.68 -14.04
CA GLY A 124 4.60 1.65 -14.41
C GLY A 124 6.00 1.09 -14.19
N ALA A 125 6.85 1.19 -15.21
CA ALA A 125 8.23 0.71 -15.22
C ALA A 125 9.16 1.82 -15.72
N SER A 126 10.48 1.67 -15.53
CA SER A 126 11.45 2.54 -16.18
C SER A 126 11.64 2.14 -17.65
N ARG A 127 12.15 3.08 -18.46
CA ARG A 127 12.52 2.79 -19.85
C ARG A 127 13.58 1.69 -19.98
N GLU A 128 14.42 1.53 -18.98
CA GLU A 128 15.48 0.50 -18.94
C GLU A 128 14.92 -0.89 -18.65
N GLU A 129 13.82 -0.99 -17.91
CA GLU A 129 13.21 -2.26 -17.48
C GLU A 129 12.11 -2.76 -18.43
N VAL A 130 11.54 -1.89 -19.27
CA VAL A 130 10.33 -2.25 -20.03
C VAL A 130 10.54 -3.44 -20.97
N ASP A 131 11.66 -3.49 -21.70
CA ASP A 131 11.92 -4.56 -22.66
C ASP A 131 12.05 -5.92 -21.96
N ILE A 132 12.74 -5.96 -20.82
CA ILE A 132 12.91 -7.20 -20.05
C ILE A 132 11.60 -7.65 -19.40
N LEU A 133 10.74 -6.71 -18.96
CA LEU A 133 9.41 -7.04 -18.42
C LEU A 133 8.48 -7.58 -19.50
N LEU A 134 8.49 -6.99 -20.70
CA LEU A 134 7.72 -7.47 -21.84
C LEU A 134 8.19 -8.85 -22.33
N GLU A 135 9.48 -9.16 -22.20
CA GLU A 135 10.02 -10.46 -22.58
C GLU A 135 9.76 -11.55 -21.51
N LYS A 136 9.94 -11.23 -20.22
CA LYS A 136 9.98 -12.23 -19.13
C LYS A 136 8.74 -12.27 -18.26
N GLY A 137 7.84 -11.31 -18.43
CA GLY A 137 6.71 -11.10 -17.55
C GLY A 137 7.07 -10.27 -16.30
N ILE A 138 6.05 -9.91 -15.52
CA ILE A 138 6.20 -9.15 -14.28
C ILE A 138 6.15 -10.11 -13.10
N ARG A 139 7.14 -10.05 -12.22
CA ARG A 139 7.23 -10.90 -11.02
C ARG A 139 7.36 -10.04 -9.76
N PRO A 140 6.88 -10.53 -8.60
CA PRO A 140 7.17 -9.86 -7.35
C PRO A 140 8.69 -9.82 -7.10
N MET A 141 9.23 -8.64 -6.79
CA MET A 141 10.68 -8.48 -6.52
C MET A 141 10.99 -8.56 -5.02
N LYS A 142 10.61 -7.52 -4.27
CA LYS A 142 10.81 -7.42 -2.81
C LYS A 142 9.53 -7.67 -2.01
N GLN A 143 8.40 -7.69 -2.70
CA GLN A 143 7.07 -7.74 -2.12
C GLN A 143 6.43 -9.08 -2.50
N ARG A 144 5.40 -9.50 -1.77
CA ARG A 144 4.70 -10.78 -1.94
C ARG A 144 3.90 -10.84 -3.24
N TYR A 145 3.33 -9.71 -3.67
CA TYR A 145 2.52 -9.58 -4.87
C TYR A 145 3.08 -8.50 -5.79
N VAL A 146 2.77 -8.60 -7.08
CA VAL A 146 2.90 -7.49 -8.03
C VAL A 146 1.81 -6.47 -7.74
N HIS A 147 2.15 -5.18 -7.67
CA HIS A 147 1.20 -4.08 -7.55
C HIS A 147 0.83 -3.53 -8.91
N LEU A 148 -0.45 -3.62 -9.24
CA LEU A 148 -1.03 -3.05 -10.44
C LEU A 148 -1.91 -1.87 -10.07
N SER A 149 -1.91 -0.86 -10.92
CA SER A 149 -2.80 0.30 -10.81
C SER A 149 -4.05 0.09 -11.65
N THR A 150 -5.18 0.59 -11.16
CA THR A 150 -6.46 0.53 -11.89
C THR A 150 -6.61 1.65 -12.93
N SER A 151 -5.70 2.63 -12.93
CA SER A 151 -5.68 3.75 -13.90
C SER A 151 -4.27 4.11 -14.35
N VAL A 152 -4.20 4.75 -15.52
CA VAL A 152 -2.98 5.33 -16.12
C VAL A 152 -2.34 6.35 -15.18
N GLU A 153 -3.14 7.28 -14.67
CA GLU A 153 -2.68 8.37 -13.81
C GLU A 153 -2.03 7.82 -12.55
N LYS A 154 -2.63 6.78 -11.96
CA LYS A 154 -2.08 6.16 -10.76
C LYS A 154 -0.79 5.39 -11.03
N ALA A 155 -0.72 4.68 -12.16
CA ALA A 155 0.50 3.99 -12.55
C ALA A 155 1.68 4.96 -12.76
N LEU A 156 1.41 6.12 -13.39
CA LEU A 156 2.40 7.19 -13.57
C LEU A 156 2.81 7.82 -12.23
N GLU A 157 1.87 8.11 -11.33
CA GLU A 157 2.18 8.62 -9.99
C GLU A 157 3.13 7.69 -9.25
N VAL A 158 2.86 6.37 -9.28
CA VAL A 158 3.67 5.38 -8.57
C VAL A 158 5.05 5.20 -9.22
N ALA A 159 5.12 5.13 -10.55
CA ALA A 159 6.39 4.99 -11.24
C ALA A 159 7.29 6.24 -11.11
N GLY A 160 6.69 7.43 -11.10
CA GLY A 160 7.39 8.71 -10.91
C GLY A 160 8.15 8.83 -9.58
N ILE A 161 7.87 7.95 -8.61
CA ILE A 161 8.64 7.86 -7.35
C ILE A 161 10.03 7.25 -7.59
N HIS A 162 10.16 6.42 -8.63
CA HIS A 162 11.34 5.60 -8.89
C HIS A 162 12.11 6.01 -10.16
N THR A 163 11.46 6.68 -11.11
CA THR A 163 12.06 7.08 -12.37
C THR A 163 11.48 8.41 -12.88
N ASP A 164 12.33 9.21 -13.51
CA ASP A 164 11.93 10.47 -14.15
C ASP A 164 11.30 10.27 -15.54
N ASP A 165 11.45 9.08 -16.14
CA ASP A 165 10.90 8.71 -17.46
C ASP A 165 10.05 7.42 -17.36
N PRO A 166 8.87 7.50 -16.72
CA PRO A 166 8.01 6.34 -16.51
C PRO A 166 7.35 5.89 -17.81
N VAL A 167 7.36 4.58 -18.02
CA VAL A 167 6.71 3.90 -19.13
C VAL A 167 5.61 3.00 -18.60
N LEU A 168 4.48 2.96 -19.31
CA LEU A 168 3.34 2.17 -18.91
C LEU A 168 3.27 0.86 -19.68
N ILE A 169 3.12 -0.22 -18.92
CA ILE A 169 2.74 -1.53 -19.42
C ILE A 169 1.26 -1.70 -19.10
N LEU A 170 0.47 -1.99 -20.14
CA LEU A 170 -0.91 -2.42 -20.01
C LEU A 170 -0.95 -3.95 -19.87
N ILE A 171 -1.78 -4.41 -18.94
CA ILE A 171 -2.02 -5.82 -18.66
C ILE A 171 -3.44 -6.15 -19.10
N ASN A 172 -3.60 -7.18 -19.94
CA ASN A 172 -4.90 -7.79 -20.21
C ASN A 172 -5.26 -8.70 -19.02
N ALA A 173 -5.87 -8.11 -17.99
CA ALA A 173 -6.21 -8.77 -16.74
C ALA A 173 -7.31 -9.82 -16.93
N GLU A 174 -8.27 -9.56 -17.82
CA GLU A 174 -9.35 -10.51 -18.12
C GLU A 174 -8.81 -11.82 -18.69
N GLU A 175 -7.97 -11.75 -19.72
CA GLU A 175 -7.35 -12.91 -20.36
C GLU A 175 -6.39 -13.63 -19.39
N ALA A 176 -5.63 -12.88 -18.59
CA ALA A 176 -4.73 -13.44 -17.59
C ALA A 176 -5.50 -14.24 -16.52
N GLN A 177 -6.60 -13.70 -15.99
CA GLN A 177 -7.46 -14.37 -14.99
C GLN A 177 -8.16 -15.59 -15.59
N LYS A 178 -8.69 -15.51 -16.82
CA LYS A 178 -9.27 -16.66 -17.55
C LYS A 178 -8.28 -17.82 -17.67
N ASN A 179 -6.98 -17.51 -17.75
CA ASN A 179 -5.89 -18.47 -17.85
C ASN A 179 -5.21 -18.78 -16.49
N GLY A 180 -5.83 -18.42 -15.36
CA GLY A 180 -5.42 -18.85 -14.02
C GLY A 180 -4.46 -17.93 -13.27
N VAL A 181 -4.20 -16.70 -13.77
CA VAL A 181 -3.43 -15.69 -13.01
C VAL A 181 -4.34 -15.09 -11.94
N ASN A 182 -4.01 -15.33 -10.66
CA ASN A 182 -4.77 -14.76 -9.55
C ASN A 182 -4.51 -13.25 -9.41
N MET A 183 -5.59 -12.46 -9.37
CA MET A 183 -5.55 -11.02 -9.19
C MET A 183 -6.62 -10.57 -8.18
N LEU A 184 -6.22 -9.78 -7.19
CA LEU A 184 -7.04 -9.43 -6.03
C LEU A 184 -7.18 -7.91 -5.86
N SER A 185 -8.39 -7.42 -5.61
CA SER A 185 -8.70 -5.99 -5.47
C SER A 185 -8.42 -5.51 -4.03
N ALA A 186 -7.23 -4.95 -3.78
CA ALA A 186 -6.83 -4.51 -2.43
C ALA A 186 -7.41 -3.13 -2.05
N THR A 187 -7.46 -2.21 -3.01
CA THR A 187 -8.13 -0.92 -2.90
C THR A 187 -8.78 -0.55 -4.25
N GLU A 188 -9.52 0.56 -4.30
CA GLU A 188 -10.08 1.09 -5.56
C GLU A 188 -9.01 1.41 -6.62
N SER A 189 -7.77 1.66 -6.18
CA SER A 189 -6.67 2.07 -7.05
C SER A 189 -5.57 1.01 -7.22
N ILE A 190 -5.61 -0.07 -6.45
CA ILE A 190 -4.53 -1.08 -6.38
C ILE A 190 -5.10 -2.49 -6.50
N VAL A 191 -4.61 -3.23 -7.49
CA VAL A 191 -4.79 -4.68 -7.65
C VAL A 191 -3.48 -5.40 -7.35
N LEU A 192 -3.57 -6.54 -6.67
CA LEU A 192 -2.44 -7.41 -6.36
C LEU A 192 -2.47 -8.60 -7.28
N SER A 193 -1.35 -8.92 -7.90
CA SER A 193 -1.24 -10.08 -8.79
C SER A 193 -0.14 -11.02 -8.35
N GLU A 194 -0.33 -12.31 -8.64
CA GLU A 194 0.79 -13.23 -8.79
C GLU A 194 1.64 -12.87 -10.03
N VAL A 195 2.61 -13.71 -10.39
CA VAL A 195 3.41 -13.52 -11.61
C VAL A 195 2.52 -13.35 -12.83
N ILE A 196 2.79 -12.32 -13.64
CA ILE A 196 2.06 -12.00 -14.87
C ILE A 196 2.93 -12.41 -16.07
N PRO A 197 2.54 -13.45 -16.82
CA PRO A 197 3.25 -13.86 -18.02
C PRO A 197 3.31 -12.78 -19.11
N PRO A 198 4.37 -12.77 -19.94
CA PRO A 198 4.62 -11.73 -20.95
C PRO A 198 3.53 -11.61 -22.00
N GLN A 199 2.83 -12.69 -22.35
CA GLN A 199 1.78 -12.66 -23.38
C GLN A 199 0.57 -11.77 -23.02
N TYR A 200 0.40 -11.40 -21.76
CA TYR A 200 -0.66 -10.49 -21.32
C TYR A 200 -0.21 -9.03 -21.23
N LEU A 201 1.06 -8.76 -21.53
CA LEU A 201 1.67 -7.45 -21.41
C LEU A 201 1.78 -6.79 -22.77
N ARG A 202 1.43 -5.51 -22.84
CA ARG A 202 1.75 -4.66 -23.98
C ARG A 202 2.17 -3.28 -23.52
N LEU A 203 3.04 -2.63 -24.28
CA LEU A 203 3.33 -1.22 -24.07
C LEU A 203 2.01 -0.43 -24.23
N ALA A 204 1.65 0.39 -23.24
CA ALA A 204 0.54 1.32 -23.42
C ALA A 204 0.98 2.37 -24.43
N GLN A 205 0.20 2.55 -25.51
CA GLN A 205 0.43 3.67 -26.41
C GLN A 205 -0.07 4.94 -25.71
N GLY A 206 0.75 5.98 -25.73
CA GLY A 206 0.38 7.32 -25.26
C GLY A 206 -0.66 7.98 -26.15
#